data_AF-A0A2E2VHG4-F1
#
_entry.id   AF-A0A2E2VHG4-F1
#
_cell.length_a   1.000
_cell.length_b   1.000
_cell.length_c   1.000
_cell.angle_alpha   90.00
_cell.angle_beta   90.00
_cell.angle_gamma   90.00
#
_symmetry.space_group_name_H-M   'P 1'
#
loop_
_entity.id
_entity.type
_entity.pdbx_description
1 polymer ?
#
loop_
_entity_poly.entity_id
_entity_poly.type
_entity_poly.pdbx_seq_one_letter_code
_entity_poly.pdbx_strand_id
1 'polypeptide(L)'
;MASNPDFPGSESTGPPAMYKDLVLLQLAALIILVDQFTKFLTRELLSYGESFPRYGFFRITHAQNTGSAFGLFPDQNTALILVAFLGITILALLYRNLRPTTNLLRLSLGLQMGGAAGNLLDRLLQGHVTDFVDIGPWPVFNAADSSIVTGLVILFVLHGIPWERFGRRMPGLPAQVEQYQSTWCPVCDGDMLTVMGGWRCSTCGVKERIEK
;
A
#
# COMPACT_ATOMS: atom_id res chain seq x y z
N MET A 1 32.33 -11.89 -42.86
CA MET A 1 31.55 -12.44 -41.72
C MET A 1 31.87 -11.58 -40.51
N ALA A 2 31.02 -10.61 -40.19
CA ALA A 2 31.20 -9.76 -39.01
C ALA A 2 30.57 -10.47 -37.81
N SER A 3 31.37 -10.77 -36.80
CA SER A 3 30.92 -11.33 -35.52
C SER A 3 30.01 -10.32 -34.80
N ASN A 4 28.82 -10.76 -34.42
CA ASN A 4 27.95 -10.00 -33.50
C ASN A 4 28.67 -9.86 -32.16
N PRO A 5 28.70 -8.67 -31.53
CA PRO A 5 29.14 -8.54 -30.16
C PRO A 5 28.10 -9.18 -29.23
N ASP A 6 28.54 -10.14 -28.42
CA ASP A 6 27.78 -10.65 -27.29
C ASP A 6 27.48 -9.50 -26.33
N PHE A 7 26.21 -9.12 -26.22
CA PHE A 7 25.76 -8.22 -25.17
C PHE A 7 25.69 -9.01 -23.86
N PRO A 8 26.41 -8.61 -22.79
CA PRO A 8 26.29 -9.25 -21.49
C PRO A 8 24.84 -9.14 -21.02
N GLY A 9 24.31 -10.27 -20.54
CA GLY A 9 22.90 -10.45 -20.20
C GLY A 9 22.38 -9.29 -19.36
N SER A 10 21.30 -8.67 -19.84
CA SER A 10 20.51 -7.76 -19.03
C SER A 10 19.91 -8.55 -17.88
N GLU A 11 20.57 -8.53 -16.72
CA GLU A 11 19.90 -8.91 -15.48
C GLU A 11 18.60 -8.09 -15.39
N SER A 12 17.48 -8.79 -15.26
CA SER A 12 16.19 -8.17 -15.12
C SER A 12 16.17 -7.36 -13.83
N THR A 13 16.42 -6.06 -13.91
CA THR A 13 16.24 -5.14 -12.78
C THR A 13 14.76 -4.84 -12.62
N GLY A 14 13.95 -5.90 -12.49
CA GLY A 14 12.62 -5.79 -11.90
C GLY A 14 12.79 -5.36 -10.44
N PRO A 15 11.82 -4.66 -9.85
CA PRO A 15 11.86 -4.38 -8.43
C PRO A 15 11.99 -5.70 -7.66
N PRO A 16 12.72 -5.69 -6.53
CA PRO A 16 12.80 -6.87 -5.68
C PRO A 16 11.39 -7.39 -5.41
N ALA A 17 11.19 -8.70 -5.50
CA ALA A 17 9.96 -9.33 -5.04
C ALA A 17 9.61 -8.80 -3.64
N MET A 18 8.33 -8.69 -3.26
CA MET A 18 7.92 -8.06 -2.00
C MET A 18 8.70 -8.57 -0.77
N TYR A 19 9.02 -9.88 -0.73
CA TYR A 19 9.81 -10.49 0.34
C TYR A 19 11.28 -10.02 0.41
N LYS A 20 11.78 -9.37 -0.64
CA LYS A 20 13.10 -8.74 -0.74
C LYS A 20 13.05 -7.22 -0.51
N ASP A 21 11.86 -6.60 -0.45
CA ASP A 21 11.70 -5.19 -0.09
C ASP A 21 11.69 -5.05 1.43
N LEU A 22 12.90 -5.00 2.00
CA LEU A 22 13.10 -4.90 3.44
C LEU A 22 12.46 -3.65 4.04
N VAL A 23 12.35 -2.55 3.29
CA VAL A 23 11.75 -1.30 3.80
C VAL A 23 10.27 -1.50 4.05
N LEU A 24 9.56 -2.10 3.10
CA LEU A 24 8.14 -2.41 3.26
C LEU A 24 7.90 -3.38 4.42
N LEU A 25 8.71 -4.46 4.49
CA LEU A 25 8.57 -5.46 5.55
C LEU A 25 8.87 -4.90 6.95
N GLN A 26 9.92 -4.09 7.07
CA GLN A 26 10.28 -3.43 8.33
C GLN A 26 9.19 -2.48 8.79
N LEU A 27 8.59 -1.70 7.86
CA LEU A 27 7.49 -0.82 8.18
C LEU A 27 6.26 -1.61 8.64
N ALA A 28 5.86 -2.65 7.92
CA ALA A 28 4.74 -3.49 8.32
C ALA A 28 4.96 -4.12 9.70
N ALA A 29 6.17 -4.65 9.94
CA ALA A 29 6.54 -5.22 11.24
C ALA A 29 6.50 -4.18 12.36
N LEU A 30 7.00 -2.96 12.12
CA LEU A 30 6.95 -1.87 13.09
C LEU A 30 5.51 -1.51 13.46
N ILE A 31 4.61 -1.42 12.47
CA ILE A 31 3.19 -1.14 12.72
C ILE A 31 2.54 -2.25 13.54
N ILE A 32 2.81 -3.52 13.22
CA ILE A 32 2.31 -4.66 14.01
C ILE A 32 2.81 -4.57 15.46
N LEU A 33 4.10 -4.27 15.67
CA LEU A 33 4.68 -4.15 17.01
C LEU A 33 4.02 -3.03 17.82
N VAL A 34 3.86 -1.85 17.23
CA VAL A 34 3.22 -0.70 17.90
C VAL A 34 1.75 -1.00 18.21
N ASP A 35 1.02 -1.58 17.27
CA ASP A 35 -0.38 -1.96 17.46
C ASP A 35 -0.55 -2.99 18.59
N GLN A 36 0.21 -4.08 18.54
CA GLN A 36 0.11 -5.15 19.53
C GLN A 36 0.57 -4.69 20.92
N PHE A 37 1.61 -3.85 20.99
CA PHE A 37 2.07 -3.27 22.24
C PHE A 37 1.01 -2.35 22.87
N THR A 38 0.39 -1.47 22.09
CA THR A 38 -0.65 -0.55 22.60
C THR A 38 -1.93 -1.27 23.01
N LYS A 39 -2.33 -2.31 22.28
CA LYS A 39 -3.43 -3.21 22.65
C LYS A 39 -3.13 -4.03 23.89
N PHE A 40 -1.91 -4.52 24.03
CA PHE A 40 -1.46 -5.21 25.23
C PHE A 40 -1.56 -4.30 26.46
N LEU A 41 -1.02 -3.08 26.38
CA LEU A 41 -1.11 -2.10 27.47
C LEU A 41 -2.56 -1.80 27.85
N THR A 42 -3.45 -1.65 26.86
CA THR A 42 -4.88 -1.42 27.13
C THR A 42 -5.51 -2.57 27.90
N ARG A 43 -5.25 -3.82 27.49
CA ARG A 43 -5.80 -5.02 28.14
C ARG A 43 -5.28 -5.22 29.56
N GLU A 44 -4.03 -4.85 29.81
CA GLU A 44 -3.40 -4.97 31.14
C GLU A 44 -3.79 -3.85 32.11
N LEU A 45 -3.99 -2.62 31.61
CA LEU A 45 -4.18 -1.45 32.46
C LEU A 45 -5.65 -1.09 32.69
N LEU A 46 -6.58 -1.59 31.86
CA LEU A 46 -7.99 -1.22 31.91
C LEU A 46 -8.88 -2.47 31.89
N SER A 47 -9.89 -2.48 32.76
CA SER A 47 -10.97 -3.47 32.69
C SER A 47 -11.80 -3.27 31.42
N TYR A 48 -12.47 -4.32 30.94
CA TYR A 48 -13.38 -4.19 29.81
C TYR A 48 -14.45 -3.12 30.07
N GLY A 49 -14.60 -2.18 29.12
CA GLY A 49 -15.52 -1.04 29.23
C GLY A 49 -15.00 0.13 30.09
N GLU A 50 -13.81 0.02 30.66
CA GLU A 50 -13.19 1.11 31.42
C GLU A 50 -12.54 2.14 30.49
N SER A 51 -12.62 3.42 30.89
CA SER A 51 -12.01 4.55 30.19
C SER A 51 -11.06 5.34 31.10
N PHE A 52 -9.90 5.70 30.56
CA PHE A 52 -8.95 6.61 31.19
C PHE A 52 -8.58 7.78 30.26
N PRO A 53 -8.76 9.05 30.69
CA PRO A 53 -9.55 9.46 31.86
C PRO A 53 -11.02 9.04 31.73
N ARG A 54 -11.73 8.95 32.86
CA ARG A 54 -13.15 8.54 32.86
C ARG A 54 -14.04 9.51 32.05
N TYR A 55 -13.65 10.77 31.96
CA TYR A 55 -14.41 11.82 31.27
C TYR A 55 -13.48 12.65 30.39
N GLY A 56 -14.04 13.28 29.34
CA GLY A 56 -13.30 14.12 28.40
C GLY A 56 -13.52 13.70 26.95
N PHE A 57 -13.04 14.52 26.01
CA PHE A 57 -13.16 14.24 24.58
C PHE A 57 -12.26 13.09 24.14
N PHE A 58 -10.98 13.11 24.55
CA PHE A 58 -10.01 12.05 24.24
C PHE A 58 -9.84 11.13 25.45
N ARG A 59 -10.04 9.83 25.24
CA ARG A 59 -9.94 8.79 26.26
C ARG A 59 -9.25 7.57 25.67
N ILE A 60 -8.64 6.78 26.56
CA ILE A 60 -8.25 5.40 26.28
C ILE A 60 -9.34 4.51 26.87
N THR A 61 -10.13 3.87 26.03
CA THR A 61 -11.30 3.07 26.44
C THR A 61 -11.11 1.63 26.02
N HIS A 62 -11.06 0.67 26.94
CA HIS A 62 -10.92 -0.74 26.56
C HIS A 62 -12.22 -1.28 25.94
N ALA A 63 -12.28 -1.29 24.61
CA ALA A 63 -13.40 -1.78 23.83
C ALA A 63 -13.02 -3.07 23.09
N GLN A 64 -13.98 -3.98 22.94
CA GLN A 64 -13.84 -5.21 22.17
C GLN A 64 -14.74 -5.14 20.96
N ASN A 65 -14.16 -5.30 19.78
CA ASN A 65 -14.87 -5.20 18.52
C ASN A 65 -14.99 -6.58 17.88
N THR A 66 -16.18 -7.17 17.99
CA THR A 66 -16.54 -8.45 17.35
C THR A 66 -17.00 -8.27 15.91
N GLY A 67 -17.17 -7.02 15.46
CA GLY A 67 -17.57 -6.66 14.12
C GLY A 67 -16.42 -6.08 13.28
N SER A 68 -16.81 -5.41 12.21
CA SER A 68 -15.96 -4.53 11.40
C SER A 68 -16.21 -3.06 11.73
N ALA A 69 -15.67 -2.13 10.93
CA ALA A 69 -15.88 -0.70 11.12
C ALA A 69 -17.38 -0.37 11.30
N PHE A 70 -17.67 0.57 12.21
CA PHE A 70 -19.03 1.01 12.56
C PHE A 70 -19.95 -0.11 13.10
N GLY A 71 -19.40 -1.24 13.56
CA GLY A 71 -20.18 -2.35 14.11
C GLY A 71 -20.90 -3.19 13.05
N LEU A 72 -20.50 -3.09 11.77
CA LEU A 72 -21.04 -3.95 10.71
C LEU A 72 -20.55 -5.40 10.88
N PHE A 73 -21.40 -6.37 10.55
CA PHE A 73 -21.11 -7.81 10.68
C PHE A 73 -20.71 -8.25 12.11
N PRO A 74 -21.51 -7.93 13.14
CA PRO A 74 -21.22 -8.35 14.51
C PRO A 74 -21.18 -9.88 14.60
N ASP A 75 -20.24 -10.38 15.41
CA ASP A 75 -20.03 -11.80 15.71
C ASP A 75 -19.72 -12.69 14.48
N GLN A 76 -19.33 -12.08 13.36
CA GLN A 76 -18.91 -12.77 12.14
C GLN A 76 -17.38 -12.91 12.05
N ASN A 77 -16.71 -13.28 13.16
CA ASN A 77 -15.24 -13.28 13.24
C ASN A 77 -14.58 -14.08 12.09
N THR A 78 -15.12 -15.25 11.74
CA THR A 78 -14.61 -16.07 10.63
C THR A 78 -14.66 -15.32 9.30
N ALA A 79 -15.77 -14.63 8.99
CA ALA A 79 -15.88 -13.86 7.75
C ALA A 79 -14.88 -12.69 7.73
N LEU A 80 -14.69 -12.02 8.87
CA LEU A 80 -13.75 -10.91 9.00
C LEU A 80 -12.29 -11.35 8.86
N ILE A 81 -11.94 -12.54 9.37
CA ILE A 81 -10.64 -13.16 9.12
C ILE A 81 -10.42 -13.38 7.63
N LEU A 82 -11.41 -13.94 6.92
CA LEU A 82 -11.32 -14.16 5.47
C LEU A 82 -11.16 -12.86 4.69
N VAL A 83 -11.92 -11.82 5.05
CA VAL A 83 -11.81 -10.48 4.45
C VAL A 83 -10.42 -9.88 4.69
N ALA A 84 -9.85 -10.03 5.89
CA ALA A 84 -8.51 -9.54 6.19
C ALA A 84 -7.44 -10.25 5.34
N PHE A 85 -7.49 -11.58 5.23
CA PHE A 85 -6.60 -12.34 4.34
C PHE A 85 -6.74 -11.91 2.86
N LEU A 86 -7.98 -11.73 2.40
CA LEU A 86 -8.25 -11.26 1.05
C LEU A 86 -7.65 -9.86 0.83
N GLY A 87 -7.85 -8.93 1.76
CA GLY A 87 -7.30 -7.58 1.71
C GLY A 87 -5.77 -7.57 1.64
N ILE A 88 -5.10 -8.32 2.52
CA ILE A 88 -3.64 -8.45 2.52
C ILE A 88 -3.15 -9.03 1.18
N THR A 89 -3.86 -10.03 0.65
CA THR A 89 -3.53 -10.65 -0.65
C THR A 89 -3.66 -9.63 -1.78
N ILE A 90 -4.74 -8.85 -1.81
CA ILE A 90 -4.94 -7.77 -2.80
C ILE A 90 -3.83 -6.74 -2.70
N LEU A 91 -3.45 -6.30 -1.50
CA LEU A 91 -2.35 -5.34 -1.30
C LEU A 91 -1.01 -5.89 -1.82
N ALA A 92 -0.74 -7.19 -1.61
CA ALA A 92 0.47 -7.83 -2.11
C ALA A 92 0.49 -7.92 -3.64
N LEU A 93 -0.67 -8.19 -4.26
CA LEU A 93 -0.82 -8.19 -5.72
C LEU A 93 -0.68 -6.76 -6.30
N LEU A 94 -1.25 -5.76 -5.63
CA LEU A 94 -1.08 -4.35 -6.01
C LEU A 94 0.38 -3.93 -5.95
N TYR A 95 1.10 -4.29 -4.88
CA TYR A 95 2.54 -4.03 -4.77
C TYR A 95 3.33 -4.61 -5.96
N ARG A 96 2.96 -5.83 -6.40
CA ARG A 96 3.62 -6.49 -7.54
C ARG A 96 3.35 -5.81 -8.88
N ASN A 97 2.13 -5.30 -9.07
CA ASN A 97 1.65 -4.80 -10.36
C ASN A 97 1.86 -3.29 -10.54
N LEU A 98 1.93 -2.51 -9.45
CA LEU A 98 2.15 -1.06 -9.52
C LEU A 98 3.64 -0.76 -9.74
N ARG A 99 3.98 -0.17 -10.89
CA ARG A 99 5.33 0.27 -11.23
C ARG A 99 5.35 1.72 -11.73
N PRO A 100 6.39 2.52 -11.41
CA PRO A 100 7.50 2.21 -10.51
C PRO A 100 7.11 2.24 -9.01
N THR A 101 7.77 1.44 -8.17
CA THR A 101 7.55 1.43 -6.71
C THR A 101 8.27 2.60 -6.05
N THR A 102 7.54 3.69 -5.78
CA THR A 102 8.04 4.86 -5.07
C THR A 102 8.11 4.61 -3.56
N ASN A 103 8.92 5.38 -2.82
CA ASN A 103 8.98 5.29 -1.36
C ASN A 103 7.63 5.62 -0.70
N LEU A 104 6.84 6.51 -1.29
CA LEU A 104 5.49 6.83 -0.84
C LEU A 104 4.52 5.66 -1.04
N LEU A 105 4.66 4.91 -2.14
CA LEU A 105 3.88 3.69 -2.35
C LEU A 105 4.28 2.59 -1.35
N ARG A 106 5.59 2.41 -1.07
CA ARG A 106 6.06 1.50 -0.02
C ARG A 106 5.50 1.87 1.35
N LEU A 107 5.52 3.16 1.70
CA LEU A 107 4.95 3.68 2.94
C LEU A 107 3.45 3.37 3.02
N SER A 108 2.70 3.70 1.97
CA SER A 108 1.26 3.46 1.87
C SER A 108 0.89 1.98 2.05
N LEU A 109 1.57 1.09 1.33
CA LEU A 109 1.27 -0.35 1.36
C LEU A 109 1.77 -1.01 2.64
N GLY A 110 2.94 -0.62 3.16
CA GLY A 110 3.45 -1.13 4.44
C GLY A 110 2.58 -0.75 5.63
N LEU A 111 2.03 0.48 5.66
CA LEU A 111 1.04 0.89 6.66
C LEU A 111 -0.22 0.03 6.61
N GLN A 112 -0.80 -0.16 5.42
CA GLN A 112 -2.02 -0.95 5.25
C GLN A 112 -1.81 -2.43 5.57
N MET A 113 -0.70 -3.03 5.12
CA MET A 113 -0.37 -4.43 5.41
C MET A 113 -0.12 -4.64 6.90
N GLY A 114 0.64 -3.75 7.55
CA GLY A 114 0.92 -3.82 8.98
C GLY A 114 -0.36 -3.72 9.82
N GLY A 115 -1.22 -2.74 9.51
CA GLY A 115 -2.50 -2.58 10.22
C GLY A 115 -3.46 -3.75 9.99
N ALA A 116 -3.60 -4.22 8.75
CA ALA A 116 -4.44 -5.37 8.45
C ALA A 116 -3.97 -6.64 9.18
N ALA A 117 -2.65 -6.87 9.23
CA ALA A 117 -2.06 -7.98 9.97
C ALA A 117 -2.24 -7.85 11.49
N GLY A 118 -2.09 -6.66 12.07
CA GLY A 118 -2.31 -6.42 13.50
C GLY A 118 -3.74 -6.73 13.93
N ASN A 119 -4.73 -6.24 13.17
CA ASN A 119 -6.15 -6.55 13.42
C ASN A 119 -6.52 -8.02 13.13
N LEU A 120 -5.84 -8.67 12.19
CA LEU A 120 -6.02 -10.10 11.94
C LEU A 120 -5.46 -10.94 13.09
N LEU A 121 -4.30 -10.55 13.65
CA LEU A 121 -3.67 -11.25 14.76
C LEU A 121 -4.57 -11.27 16.01
N ASP A 122 -5.18 -10.13 16.34
CA ASP A 122 -6.19 -10.06 17.40
C ASP A 122 -7.36 -11.02 17.15
N ARG A 123 -7.92 -11.04 15.94
CA ARG A 123 -9.04 -11.93 15.60
C ARG A 123 -8.69 -13.41 15.73
N LEU A 124 -7.45 -13.77 15.41
CA LEU A 124 -6.95 -15.14 15.52
C LEU A 124 -6.68 -15.55 16.96
N LEU A 125 -6.17 -14.64 17.79
CA LEU A 125 -5.74 -14.95 19.16
C LEU A 125 -6.81 -14.69 20.23
N GLN A 126 -7.61 -13.63 20.05
CA GLN A 126 -8.59 -13.14 21.01
C GLN A 126 -10.04 -13.35 20.54
N GLY A 127 -10.25 -13.58 19.25
CA GLY A 127 -11.60 -13.72 18.66
C GLY A 127 -12.31 -12.40 18.37
N HIS A 128 -11.72 -11.26 18.74
CA HIS A 128 -12.20 -9.90 18.50
C HIS A 128 -11.00 -8.96 18.35
N VAL A 129 -11.21 -7.73 17.89
CA VAL A 129 -10.19 -6.68 17.88
C VAL A 129 -10.23 -5.89 19.18
N THR A 130 -9.08 -5.51 19.73
CA THR A 130 -8.99 -4.59 20.88
C THR A 130 -8.93 -3.16 20.37
N ASP A 131 -9.96 -2.37 20.67
CA ASP A 131 -10.02 -0.95 20.33
C ASP A 131 -9.80 -0.10 21.59
N PHE A 132 -9.14 1.04 21.45
CA PHE A 132 -8.72 1.83 22.60
C PHE A 132 -8.74 3.34 22.45
N VAL A 133 -8.60 3.88 21.24
CA VAL A 133 -8.63 5.33 21.00
C VAL A 133 -10.08 5.80 20.89
N ASP A 134 -10.54 6.55 21.89
CA ASP A 134 -11.89 7.07 21.99
C ASP A 134 -11.87 8.60 21.93
N ILE A 135 -12.55 9.15 20.93
CA ILE A 135 -12.63 10.60 20.68
C ILE A 135 -14.07 11.12 20.76
N GLY A 136 -14.96 10.45 21.50
CA GLY A 136 -16.33 10.89 21.72
C GLY A 136 -17.32 10.33 20.70
N PRO A 137 -17.85 11.11 19.73
CA PRO A 137 -18.89 10.65 18.82
C PRO A 137 -18.41 9.70 17.71
N TRP A 138 -17.09 9.50 17.59
CA TRP A 138 -16.50 8.58 16.61
C TRP A 138 -16.34 7.18 17.21
N PRO A 139 -16.52 6.10 16.44
CA PRO A 139 -16.25 4.74 16.93
C PRO A 139 -14.84 4.60 17.49
N VAL A 140 -14.69 3.88 18.61
CA VAL A 140 -13.37 3.58 19.17
C VAL A 140 -12.55 2.80 18.15
N PHE A 141 -11.28 3.15 18.01
CA PHE A 141 -10.38 2.55 17.02
C PHE A 141 -9.00 2.27 17.62
N ASN A 142 -8.08 1.74 16.84
CA ASN A 142 -6.73 1.42 17.29
C ASN A 142 -5.63 1.94 16.34
N ALA A 143 -4.38 1.62 16.67
CA ALA A 143 -3.23 2.01 15.86
C ALA A 143 -3.25 1.32 14.47
N ALA A 144 -3.65 0.05 14.39
CA ALA A 144 -3.85 -0.64 13.12
C ALA A 144 -4.87 0.09 12.22
N ASP A 145 -6.04 0.49 12.73
CA ASP A 145 -7.04 1.23 11.93
C ASP A 145 -6.48 2.56 11.42
N SER A 146 -5.78 3.30 12.29
CA SER A 146 -5.13 4.56 11.94
C SER A 146 -4.10 4.37 10.82
N SER A 147 -3.33 3.28 10.86
CA SER A 147 -2.34 2.95 9.84
C SER A 147 -3.00 2.59 8.50
N ILE A 148 -4.07 1.81 8.52
CA ILE A 148 -4.83 1.45 7.30
C ILE A 148 -5.39 2.72 6.65
N VAL A 149 -6.07 3.58 7.41
CA VAL A 149 -6.66 4.82 6.90
C VAL A 149 -5.57 5.75 6.35
N THR A 150 -4.47 5.91 7.06
CA THR A 150 -3.35 6.76 6.61
C THR A 150 -2.76 6.23 5.30
N GLY A 151 -2.49 4.92 5.21
CA GLY A 151 -1.97 4.32 3.99
C GLY A 151 -2.95 4.42 2.82
N LEU A 152 -4.26 4.26 3.06
CA LEU A 152 -5.31 4.45 2.07
C LEU A 152 -5.33 5.90 1.54
N VAL A 153 -5.24 6.89 2.43
CA VAL A 153 -5.18 8.31 2.04
C VAL A 153 -3.94 8.58 1.19
N ILE A 154 -2.76 8.05 1.56
CA ILE A 154 -1.55 8.19 0.74
C ILE A 154 -1.75 7.54 -0.63
N LEU A 155 -2.33 6.34 -0.69
CA LEU A 155 -2.57 5.64 -1.96
C LEU A 155 -3.49 6.44 -2.88
N PHE A 156 -4.56 6.99 -2.29
CA PHE A 156 -5.54 7.82 -2.99
C PHE A 156 -4.92 9.13 -3.50
N VAL A 157 -4.08 9.79 -2.72
CA VAL A 157 -3.38 11.01 -3.18
C VAL A 157 -2.43 10.70 -4.33
N LEU A 158 -1.75 9.55 -4.30
CA LEU A 158 -0.82 9.14 -5.36
C LEU A 158 -1.50 8.77 -6.68
N HIS A 159 -2.64 8.07 -6.62
CA HIS A 159 -3.25 7.44 -7.81
C HIS A 159 -4.70 7.86 -8.09
N GLY A 160 -5.40 8.44 -7.12
CA GLY A 160 -6.81 8.83 -7.21
C GLY A 160 -7.03 10.29 -7.63
N ILE A 161 -5.99 11.13 -7.58
CA ILE A 161 -6.06 12.53 -8.05
C ILE A 161 -5.49 12.61 -9.47
N PRO A 162 -6.29 12.97 -10.49
CA PRO A 162 -5.78 13.22 -11.84
C PRO A 162 -4.80 14.39 -11.81
N TRP A 163 -3.50 14.07 -11.85
CA TRP A 163 -2.44 15.09 -11.76
C TRP A 163 -2.42 16.05 -12.96
N GLU A 164 -3.10 15.68 -14.05
CA GLU A 164 -3.26 16.49 -15.26
C GLU A 164 -3.94 17.85 -15.01
N ARG A 165 -4.70 17.99 -13.91
CA ARG A 165 -5.36 19.27 -13.56
C ARG A 165 -4.46 20.27 -12.82
N PHE A 166 -3.28 19.84 -12.35
CA PHE A 166 -2.32 20.70 -11.64
C PHE A 166 -1.12 21.09 -12.50
N GLY A 167 -1.15 20.77 -13.79
CA GLY A 167 -0.18 21.25 -14.76
C GLY A 167 -0.18 22.77 -14.80
N ARG A 168 0.81 23.39 -14.14
CA ARG A 168 1.27 24.73 -14.52
C ARG A 168 1.54 24.68 -16.02
N ARG A 169 0.71 25.35 -16.81
CA ARG A 169 1.06 25.71 -18.19
C ARG A 169 2.39 26.45 -18.10
N MET A 170 3.51 25.80 -18.40
CA MET A 170 4.80 26.48 -18.53
C MET A 170 4.67 27.38 -19.76
N PRO A 171 4.63 28.71 -19.62
CA PRO A 171 4.58 29.58 -20.77
C PRO A 171 5.93 29.47 -21.49
N GLY A 172 5.96 28.92 -22.71
CA GLY A 172 7.14 28.99 -23.57
C GLY A 172 7.72 27.68 -24.12
N LEU A 173 7.10 26.52 -23.91
CA LEU A 173 7.52 25.29 -24.61
C LEU A 173 6.91 25.25 -26.03
N PRO A 174 7.72 25.09 -27.10
CA PRO A 174 7.21 24.96 -28.45
C PRO A 174 6.37 23.67 -28.59
N ALA A 175 5.27 23.76 -29.35
CA ALA A 175 4.23 22.76 -29.54
C ALA A 175 4.68 21.38 -30.10
N GLN A 176 5.98 21.11 -30.19
CA GLN A 176 6.53 19.87 -30.73
C GLN A 176 7.06 18.89 -29.67
N VAL A 177 7.09 19.29 -28.39
CA VAL A 177 7.59 18.41 -27.30
C VAL A 177 6.45 17.65 -26.61
N GLU A 178 5.19 17.94 -26.95
CA GLU A 178 4.01 17.47 -26.21
C GLU A 178 3.55 16.04 -26.59
N GLN A 179 4.27 15.33 -27.47
CA GLN A 179 3.83 14.03 -27.99
C GLN A 179 4.91 12.95 -27.91
N TYR A 180 5.51 12.77 -26.73
CA TYR A 180 6.26 11.55 -26.42
C TYR A 180 5.35 10.61 -25.60
N GLN A 181 4.43 9.92 -26.29
CA GLN A 181 3.68 8.82 -25.68
C GLN A 181 4.64 7.65 -25.46
N SER A 182 5.15 7.48 -24.25
CA SER A 182 5.89 6.28 -23.87
C SER A 182 4.92 5.12 -23.70
N THR A 183 5.08 4.06 -24.49
CA THR A 183 4.35 2.79 -24.28
C THR A 183 5.19 1.86 -23.42
N TRP A 184 4.59 0.92 -22.69
CA TRP A 184 5.32 -0.02 -21.83
C TRP A 184 5.97 -1.16 -22.63
N CYS A 185 7.24 -1.47 -22.36
CA CYS A 185 7.97 -2.58 -22.99
C CYS A 185 7.70 -3.92 -22.27
N PRO A 186 7.12 -4.94 -22.94
CA PRO A 186 6.76 -6.21 -22.29
C PRO A 186 7.97 -7.11 -21.95
N VAL A 187 9.16 -6.77 -22.44
CA VAL A 187 10.37 -7.60 -22.27
C VAL A 187 11.17 -7.20 -21.02
N CYS A 188 11.21 -5.90 -20.70
CA CYS A 188 12.08 -5.38 -19.65
C CYS A 188 11.43 -4.30 -18.78
N ASP A 189 10.12 -4.09 -18.92
CA ASP A 189 9.36 -3.06 -18.19
C ASP A 189 9.88 -1.62 -18.36
N GLY A 190 10.68 -1.37 -19.40
CA GLY A 190 11.18 -0.04 -19.76
C GLY A 190 10.24 0.74 -20.68
N ASP A 191 10.59 2.00 -20.97
CA ASP A 191 9.79 2.86 -21.84
C ASP A 191 10.09 2.58 -23.32
N MET A 192 9.05 2.29 -24.10
CA MET A 192 9.13 2.24 -25.55
C MET A 192 9.13 3.66 -26.10
N LEU A 193 10.22 3.99 -26.77
CA LEU A 193 10.48 5.25 -27.44
C LEU A 193 10.07 5.16 -28.90
N THR A 194 9.32 6.13 -29.40
CA THR A 194 9.03 6.23 -30.84
C THR A 194 10.31 6.60 -31.58
N VAL A 195 10.72 5.75 -32.52
CA VAL A 195 11.89 5.97 -33.39
C VAL A 195 11.46 5.93 -34.85
N MET A 196 12.26 6.49 -35.76
CA MET A 196 11.96 6.41 -37.20
C MET A 196 11.83 4.94 -37.63
N GLY A 197 10.60 4.54 -38.00
CA GLY A 197 10.30 3.18 -38.44
C GLY A 197 9.79 2.20 -37.37
N GLY A 198 9.42 2.66 -36.18
CA GLY A 198 8.76 1.81 -35.17
C GLY A 198 8.99 2.28 -33.74
N TRP A 199 9.01 1.33 -32.81
CA TRP A 199 9.26 1.60 -31.39
C TRP A 199 10.54 0.90 -30.93
N ARG A 200 11.28 1.55 -30.03
CA ARG A 200 12.50 0.99 -29.42
C ARG A 200 12.48 1.22 -27.91
N CYS A 201 12.68 0.18 -27.12
CA CYS A 201 12.80 0.33 -25.68
C CYS A 201 14.07 1.12 -25.31
N SER A 202 13.93 2.14 -24.45
CA SER A 202 15.04 2.92 -23.88
C SER A 202 15.96 2.08 -23.01
N THR A 203 15.41 1.09 -22.32
CA THR A 203 16.12 0.27 -21.33
C THR A 203 16.80 -0.94 -21.96
N CYS A 204 16.06 -1.81 -22.64
CA CYS A 204 16.61 -3.06 -23.19
C CYS A 204 16.81 -3.03 -24.72
N GLY A 205 16.49 -1.93 -25.39
CA GLY A 205 16.75 -1.78 -26.83
C GLY A 205 15.88 -2.62 -27.77
N VAL A 206 14.93 -3.40 -27.24
CA VAL A 206 13.96 -4.20 -28.01
C VAL A 206 13.23 -3.30 -28.99
N LYS A 207 13.12 -3.76 -30.25
CA LYS A 207 12.41 -3.05 -31.31
C LYS A 207 11.15 -3.83 -31.66
N GLU A 208 10.02 -3.14 -31.71
CA GLU A 208 8.80 -3.71 -32.30
C GLU A 208 8.89 -3.48 -33.80
N ARG A 209 9.08 -4.57 -34.56
CA ARG A 209 9.08 -4.51 -36.03
C ARG A 209 7.63 -4.53 -36.48
N ILE A 210 7.14 -3.41 -37.00
CA ILE A 210 5.86 -3.40 -37.71
C ILE A 210 6.09 -4.20 -39.00
N GLU A 211 5.64 -5.44 -39.03
CA GLU A 211 5.56 -6.20 -40.28
C GLU A 211 4.65 -5.43 -41.25
N LYS A 212 5.10 -5.27 -42.50
CA LYS A 212 4.29 -4.72 -43.59
C LYS A 212 3.45 -5.82 -44.22
#